data_AF-A0A529Y0B9-F1
#
_entry.id   AF-A0A529Y0B9-F1
#
_cell.length_a   1.000
_cell.length_b   1.000
_cell.length_c   1.000
_cell.angle_alpha   90.00
_cell.angle_beta   90.00
_cell.angle_gamma   90.00
#
_symmetry.space_group_name_H-M   'P 1'
#
loop_
_entity.id
_entity.type
_entity.pdbx_description
1 polymer ?
#
loop_
_entity_poly.entity_id
_entity_poly.type
_entity_poly.pdbx_seq_one_letter_code
_entity_poly.pdbx_strand_id
1 'polypeptide(L)' 'MEYRQISDDYSVSGQIQPQDIAAIKDAGFKSVICNRPDDEQPGQPSADSVKAAAEAA' A
#
# COMPACT_ATOMS: atom_id res chain seq x y z
N MET A 1 4.76 -0.68 -9.73
CA MET A 1 3.64 -0.06 -9.01
C MET A 1 3.40 1.33 -9.58
N GLU A 2 2.14 1.74 -9.77
CA GLU A 2 1.79 3.09 -10.22
C GLU A 2 1.14 3.86 -9.07
N TYR A 3 1.62 5.08 -8.81
CA TYR A 3 1.03 6.01 -7.85
C TYR A 3 0.97 7.42 -8.45
N ARG A 4 -0.01 8.20 -8.01
CA ARG A 4 -0.18 9.60 -8.36
C ARG A 4 0.20 10.45 -7.16
N GLN A 5 1.18 11.32 -7.35
CA GLN A 5 1.52 12.34 -6.36
C GLN A 5 0.44 13.43 -6.33
N ILE A 6 0.02 13.80 -5.12
CA ILE A 6 -0.99 14.83 -4.87
C ILE A 6 -0.35 16.06 -4.23
N SER A 7 0.63 15.87 -3.35
CA SER A 7 1.48 16.90 -2.77
C SER A 7 2.90 16.37 -2.51
N ASP A 8 3.79 17.20 -1.97
CA ASP A 8 5.19 16.83 -1.72
C ASP A 8 5.33 15.59 -0.83
N ASP A 9 4.44 15.43 0.17
CA ASP A 9 4.49 14.33 1.14
C ASP A 9 3.35 13.31 1.01
N TYR A 10 2.50 13.43 -0.02
CA TYR A 10 1.32 12.58 -0.16
C TYR A 10 1.10 12.11 -1.60
N SER A 11 0.95 10.80 -1.74
CA SER A 11 0.62 10.12 -2.99
C SER A 11 -0.50 9.11 -2.75
N VAL A 12 -1.27 8.85 -3.80
CA VAL A 12 -2.33 7.84 -3.80
C VAL A 12 -2.05 6.80 -4.87
N SER A 13 -2.53 5.58 -4.64
CA SER A 13 -2.45 4.50 -5.63
C SER A 13 -3.78 3.74 -5.66
N GLY A 14 -3.92 2.84 -6.63
CA GLY A 14 -4.99 1.85 -6.60
C GLY A 14 -4.81 0.82 -5.48
N GLN A 15 -5.47 -0.33 -5.59
CA GLN A 15 -5.25 -1.43 -4.66
C GLN A 15 -3.81 -1.94 -4.80
N ILE A 16 -3.03 -1.83 -3.72
CA ILE A 16 -1.69 -2.42 -3.62
C ILE A 16 -1.78 -3.86 -3.12
N GLN A 17 -0.78 -4.67 -3.44
CA GLN A 17 -0.62 -6.03 -2.94
C GLN A 17 0.57 -6.11 -1.97
N PRO A 18 0.64 -7.14 -1.09
CA PRO A 18 1.78 -7.31 -0.18
C PRO A 18 3.15 -7.31 -0.88
N GLN A 19 3.24 -7.85 -2.10
CA GLN A 19 4.48 -7.83 -2.87
C GLN A 19 4.92 -6.43 -3.37
N ASP A 20 4.02 -5.45 -3.40
CA ASP A 20 4.36 -4.09 -3.84
C ASP A 20 5.11 -3.29 -2.75
N ILE A 21 5.06 -3.73 -1.49
CA ILE A 21 5.65 -3.02 -0.35
C ILE A 21 7.15 -2.73 -0.55
N ALA A 22 7.92 -3.67 -1.09
CA ALA A 22 9.34 -3.46 -1.34
C ALA A 22 9.57 -2.29 -2.31
N ALA A 23 8.79 -2.21 -3.40
CA ALA A 23 8.85 -1.12 -4.35
C ALA A 23 8.38 0.22 -3.75
N ILE A 24 7.39 0.20 -2.85
CA ILE A 24 6.91 1.38 -2.11
C ILE A 24 8.02 1.92 -1.21
N LYS A 25 8.72 1.05 -0.49
CA LYS A 25 9.86 1.43 0.36
C LYS A 25 11.01 2.00 -0.47
N ASP A 26 11.36 1.35 -1.58
CA ASP A 26 12.41 1.82 -2.49
C ASP A 26 12.08 3.17 -3.13
N ALA A 27 10.79 3.46 -3.34
CA ALA A 27 10.31 4.77 -3.79
C ALA A 27 10.37 5.86 -2.70
N GLY A 28 10.75 5.52 -1.46
CA GLY A 28 10.99 6.46 -0.36
C GLY A 28 9.78 6.71 0.56
N PHE A 29 8.67 6.00 0.37
CA PHE A 29 7.51 6.12 1.26
C PHE A 29 7.77 5.44 2.61
N LYS A 30 7.36 6.09 3.70
CA LYS A 30 7.56 5.59 5.08
C LYS A 30 6.31 5.00 5.71
N SER A 31 5.15 5.37 5.20
CA SER A 31 3.85 4.98 5.76
C SER A 31 2.90 4.59 4.64
N VAL A 32 2.09 3.58 4.90
CA VAL A 32 1.01 3.12 4.02
C VAL A 32 -0.31 3.24 4.79
N ILE A 33 -1.33 3.81 4.15
CA ILE A 33 -2.66 3.96 4.72
C ILE A 33 -3.62 3.08 3.92
N CYS A 34 -4.16 2.05 4.57
CA CYS A 34 -5.18 1.19 3.96
C CYS A 34 -6.57 1.84 4.13
N ASN A 35 -7.05 2.53 3.09
CA ASN A 35 -8.34 3.21 3.13
C ASN A 35 -9.54 2.29 2.78
N ARG A 36 -9.26 1.11 2.20
CA ARG A 36 -10.29 0.12 1.87
C ARG A 36 -10.49 -0.82 3.07
N PRO A 37 -11.72 -0.96 3.61
CA PRO A 37 -12.03 -1.97 4.62
C PRO A 37 -11.82 -3.39 4.08
N ASP A 38 -11.54 -4.34 4.97
CA ASP A 38 -11.48 -5.76 4.62
C ASP A 38 -12.82 -6.25 4.02
N ASP A 39 -12.74 -7.22 3.10
CA ASP A 39 -13.88 -7.86 2.42
C ASP A 39 -14.79 -6.95 1.56
N GLU A 40 -14.34 -5.74 1.17
CA GLU A 40 -15.10 -4.86 0.27
C GLU A 40 -15.23 -5.43 -1.16
N GLN A 41 -14.18 -6.11 -1.67
CA GLN A 41 -14.13 -6.68 -3.00
C GLN A 41 -13.53 -8.11 -3.00
N PRO A 42 -14.10 -9.06 -3.78
CA PRO A 42 -13.49 -10.38 -3.95
C PRO A 42 -12.05 -10.31 -4.45
N GLY A 43 -11.14 -10.98 -3.74
CA GLY A 43 -9.73 -11.05 -4.11
C GLY A 43 -8.88 -9.84 -3.69
N GLN A 44 -9.42 -8.91 -2.90
CA GLN A 44 -8.60 -7.88 -2.27
C GLN A 44 -7.68 -8.49 -1.19
N PRO A 45 -6.48 -7.93 -0.96
CA PRO A 45 -5.68 -8.29 0.20
C PRO A 45 -6.30 -7.76 1.47
N SER A 46 -6.07 -8.44 2.60
CA SER A 46 -6.45 -7.90 3.91
C SER A 46 -5.48 -6.81 4.36
N ALA A 47 -5.97 -5.86 5.16
CA ALA A 47 -5.12 -4.85 5.77
C ALA A 47 -3.98 -5.47 6.60
N ASP A 48 -4.24 -6.57 7.31
CA ASP A 48 -3.22 -7.32 8.06
C ASP A 48 -2.12 -7.89 7.17
N SER A 49 -2.46 -8.40 5.98
CA SER A 49 -1.46 -8.95 5.04
C SER A 49 -0.50 -7.88 4.51
N VAL A 50 -1.03 -6.68 4.23
CA VAL A 50 -0.25 -5.51 3.80
C VAL A 50 0.60 -4.99 4.95
N LYS A 51 0.04 -4.93 6.17
CA LYS A 51 0.76 -4.54 7.39
C LYS A 51 1.94 -5.46 7.66
N ALA A 52 1.74 -6.77 7.63
CA ALA A 52 2.82 -7.74 7.87
C ALA A 52 3.97 -7.59 6.86
N ALA A 53 3.64 -7.34 5.58
CA ALA A 53 4.65 -7.06 4.56
C ALA A 53 5.39 -5.73 4.83
N ALA A 54 4.68 -4.68 5.25
CA ALA A 54 5.28 -3.40 5.61
C ALA A 54 6.21 -3.48 6.84
N GLU A 55 5.86 -4.27 7.85
CA GLU A 55 6.69 -4.48 9.04
C GLU A 55 7.94 -5.33 8.76
N ALA A 56 7.88 -6.21 7.75
CA ALA A 56 9.00 -7.06 7.36
C ALA A 56 10.00 -6.40 6.38
N ALA A 57 9.63 -5.27 5.76
CA ALA A 57 10.39 -4.62 4.71
C ALA A 57 11.49 -3.69 5.23
#